data_AF-A0A2V3HRA5-F1
#
_entry.id   AF-A0A2V3HRA5-F1
#
_cell.length_a   1.000
_cell.length_b   1.000
_cell.length_c   1.000
_cell.angle_alpha   90.00
_cell.angle_beta   90.00
_cell.angle_gamma   90.00
#
_symmetry.space_group_name_H-M   'P 1'
#
loop_
_entity.id
_entity.type
_entity.pdbx_description
1 polymer ?
#
loop_
_entity_poly.entity_id
_entity_poly.type
_entity_poly.pdbx_seq_one_letter_code
_entity_poly.pdbx_strand_id
1 'polypeptide(L)'
;MILLPDYPDKVVLAHRLRVERLALFCTLVLIGAGAWWLLPAVNGGAELLPRSGPVLALFASGLLIADLIEYGPVERSRLGVAANIAWPSVLAFAGIHFGSDDAMIASAMLAATAVLLWWFSNHLLGSNLSTRRWRGLTSIAGLAIALAIMVSMSDEILLWAVVVVACCATMIPDLTTKDEDHEARAEFGERLEEAESRMLALRAEGSGLEQAASLLKMAREEGWKDPARGMTLISQAEVESQRVLAVAGDLDAIRSDTMDAVQRAEKVTMDALGPRKAFEMGDREAEHGALREAELLYRRAKAKAAVIEEHWQTAADSIADAVAAIGGQSGHQVDTVREILDTAREALEAEEPEEALHIALAIPGHLDSLGSSEEEAAKSLQDAEHAVAAAESDIPIMTKERLSEARKALESGDSALAKGLADSVLRDVRGTSDAMQEVQRALRQRKQIEARFPSGSKAEWDARLEEVASKADASDWTGAAEALGELTASLQAHEVKLSEASELMRFVDEEWKTLRRRLDPSGIGPGDAGRMAAEKAVTEAASALEQGDIQLCHKALGAAGEALEALNRRT
;
A
#
# COMPACT_ATOMS: atom_id res chain seq x y z
N MET A 1 47.80 63.09 23.92
CA MET A 1 48.64 62.50 24.98
C MET A 1 48.51 60.99 24.83
N ILE A 2 49.52 60.34 24.25
CA ILE A 2 49.47 58.92 23.87
C ILE A 2 49.85 58.10 25.11
N LEU A 3 48.88 57.44 25.73
CA LEU A 3 49.14 56.44 26.78
C LEU A 3 49.80 55.24 26.10
N LEU A 4 51.04 54.91 26.48
CA LEU A 4 51.68 53.67 26.04
C LEU A 4 50.85 52.47 26.55
N PRO A 5 50.74 51.38 25.76
CA PRO A 5 49.92 50.20 26.10
C PRO A 5 50.16 49.61 27.50
N ASP A 6 51.39 49.75 28.03
CA ASP A 6 51.78 49.18 29.33
C ASP A 6 51.67 50.16 30.52
N TYR A 7 51.25 51.41 30.31
CA TYR A 7 51.17 52.40 31.39
C TYR A 7 50.19 52.01 32.52
N PRO A 8 48.94 51.57 32.25
CA PRO A 8 48.03 51.15 33.32
C PRO A 8 48.57 49.93 34.09
N ASP A 9 49.15 48.96 33.40
CA ASP A 9 49.68 47.74 34.03
C ASP A 9 50.89 48.02 34.92
N LYS A 10 51.77 48.95 34.52
CA LYS A 10 52.90 49.40 35.36
C LYS A 10 52.43 50.12 36.61
N VAL A 11 51.36 50.91 36.52
CA VAL A 11 50.78 51.60 37.68
C VAL A 11 50.11 50.59 38.63
N VAL A 12 49.35 49.64 38.10
CA VAL A 12 48.73 48.56 38.89
C VAL A 12 49.79 47.69 39.58
N LEU A 13 50.84 47.29 38.86
CA LEU A 13 51.96 46.52 39.43
C LEU A 13 52.69 47.31 40.54
N ALA A 14 52.93 48.60 40.32
CA ALA A 14 53.56 49.47 41.31
C ALA A 14 52.68 49.70 42.55
N HIS A 15 51.35 49.70 42.41
CA HIS A 15 50.42 49.71 43.54
C HIS A 15 50.41 48.37 44.28
N ARG A 16 50.34 47.25 43.55
CA ARG A 16 50.39 45.90 44.13
C ARG A 16 51.67 45.68 44.94
N LEU A 17 52.83 46.03 44.38
CA LEU A 17 54.12 45.95 45.09
C LEU A 17 54.17 46.83 46.34
N ARG A 18 53.53 48.01 46.35
CA ARG A 18 53.44 48.87 47.54
C ARG A 18 52.57 48.23 48.62
N VAL A 19 51.44 47.64 48.23
CA VAL A 19 50.53 46.94 49.15
C VAL A 19 51.18 45.67 49.70
N GLU A 20 51.87 44.88 48.87
CA GLU A 20 52.61 43.68 49.30
C GLU A 20 53.75 44.03 50.27
N ARG A 21 54.48 45.12 50.03
CA ARG A 21 55.51 45.61 50.97
C ARG A 21 54.91 46.07 52.29
N LEU A 22 53.80 46.81 52.25
CA LEU A 22 53.08 47.22 53.46
C LEU A 22 52.58 46.00 54.24
N ALA A 23 52.07 45.00 53.54
CA ALA A 23 51.59 43.77 54.14
C ALA A 23 52.72 42.97 54.80
N LEU A 24 53.84 42.75 54.11
CA LEU A 24 55.02 42.11 54.68
C LEU A 24 55.53 42.89 55.91
N PHE A 25 55.47 44.22 55.87
CA PHE A 25 55.80 45.03 57.03
C PHE A 25 54.81 44.79 58.18
N CYS A 26 53.50 44.81 57.93
CA CYS A 26 52.47 44.54 58.93
C CYS A 26 52.57 43.12 59.50
N THR A 27 52.84 42.09 58.70
CA THR A 27 53.04 40.72 59.18
C THR A 27 54.27 40.63 60.07
N LEU A 28 55.40 41.23 59.68
CA LEU A 28 56.61 41.30 60.50
C LEU A 28 56.37 42.06 61.82
N VAL A 29 55.57 43.13 61.80
CA VAL A 29 55.19 43.88 63.01
C VAL A 29 54.32 43.02 63.93
N LEU A 30 53.34 42.29 63.41
CA LEU A 30 52.51 41.36 64.22
C LEU A 30 53.35 40.23 64.81
N ILE A 31 54.26 39.67 64.01
CA ILE A 31 55.16 38.60 64.47
C ILE A 31 56.11 39.13 65.55
N GLY A 32 56.68 40.32 65.33
CA GLY A 32 57.56 41.00 66.29
C GLY A 32 56.85 41.38 67.59
N ALA A 33 55.61 41.86 67.52
CA ALA A 33 54.78 42.14 68.69
C ALA A 33 54.44 40.87 69.48
N GLY A 34 54.12 39.76 68.79
CA GLY A 34 53.91 38.46 69.42
C GLY A 34 55.18 37.93 70.11
N ALA A 35 56.34 38.05 69.46
CA ALA A 35 57.63 37.69 70.05
C ALA A 35 57.97 38.55 71.27
N TRP A 36 57.70 39.86 71.21
CA TRP A 36 57.85 40.78 72.33
C TRP A 36 56.96 40.40 73.52
N TRP A 37 55.70 40.02 73.25
CA TRP A 37 54.75 39.59 74.29
C TRP A 37 55.16 38.29 75.00
N LEU A 38 55.80 37.36 74.26
CA LEU A 38 56.33 36.10 74.82
C LEU A 38 57.65 36.25 75.56
N LEU A 39 58.41 37.32 75.34
CA LEU A 39 59.76 37.50 75.87
C LEU A 39 59.86 37.28 77.40
N PRO A 40 58.94 37.79 78.23
CA PRO A 40 59.00 37.57 79.68
C PRO A 40 58.72 36.12 80.11
N ALA A 41 57.96 35.36 79.31
CA ALA A 41 57.68 33.94 79.58
C ALA A 41 58.88 33.04 79.22
N VAL A 42 59.59 33.36 78.13
CA VAL A 42 60.82 32.67 77.73
C VAL A 42 61.95 32.89 78.73
N ASN A 43 62.02 34.08 79.33
CA ASN A 43 63.01 34.43 80.36
C ASN A 43 62.64 33.94 81.77
N GLY A 44 61.60 33.10 81.91
CA GLY A 44 61.18 32.50 83.19
C GLY A 44 60.40 33.42 84.14
N GLY A 45 60.01 34.62 83.68
CA GLY A 45 59.32 35.63 84.51
C GLY A 45 57.78 35.56 84.46
N ALA A 46 57.19 34.68 83.66
CA ALA A 46 55.74 34.51 83.55
C ALA A 46 55.37 33.11 83.02
N GLU A 47 54.16 32.66 83.31
CA GLU A 47 53.62 31.40 82.76
C GLU A 47 53.36 31.51 81.25
N LEU A 48 53.75 30.45 80.53
CA LEU A 48 53.76 30.40 79.06
C LEU A 48 52.37 30.16 78.46
N LEU A 49 51.55 29.36 79.15
CA LEU A 49 50.21 28.96 78.70
C LEU A 49 49.23 30.14 78.52
N PRO A 50 49.01 31.04 79.50
CA PRO A 50 48.06 32.15 79.36
C PRO A 50 48.52 33.20 78.32
N ARG A 51 49.82 33.28 78.02
CA ARG A 51 50.37 34.22 77.04
C ARG A 51 50.38 33.70 75.61
N SER A 52 50.18 32.40 75.42
CA SER A 52 50.19 31.75 74.10
C SER A 52 48.97 32.09 73.25
N GLY A 53 47.78 32.24 73.86
CA GLY A 53 46.52 32.53 73.16
C GLY A 53 46.56 33.83 72.34
N PRO A 54 46.88 34.99 72.92
CA PRO A 54 47.00 36.26 72.19
C PRO A 54 48.05 36.20 71.07
N VAL A 55 49.13 35.44 71.25
CA VAL A 55 50.21 35.31 70.25
C VAL A 55 49.76 34.46 69.07
N LEU A 56 49.05 33.37 69.32
CA LEU A 56 48.42 32.57 68.27
C LEU A 56 47.42 33.41 67.46
N ALA A 57 46.65 34.28 68.11
CA ALA A 57 45.74 35.20 67.44
C ALA A 57 46.48 36.25 66.57
N LEU A 58 47.61 36.79 67.05
CA LEU A 58 48.44 37.72 66.28
C LEU A 58 49.08 37.05 65.06
N PHE A 59 49.58 35.81 65.21
CA PHE A 59 50.15 35.05 64.10
C PHE A 59 49.07 34.63 63.09
N ALA A 60 47.91 34.18 63.54
CA ALA A 60 46.78 33.87 62.67
C ALA A 60 46.32 35.12 61.89
N SER A 61 46.25 36.28 62.55
CA SER A 61 45.95 37.56 61.90
C SER A 61 47.02 37.94 60.86
N GLY A 62 48.29 37.67 61.15
CA GLY A 62 49.39 37.90 60.21
C GLY A 62 49.29 37.04 58.94
N LEU A 63 48.83 35.80 59.05
CA LEU A 63 48.61 34.96 57.86
C LEU A 63 47.45 35.47 57.00
N LEU A 64 46.39 36.01 57.63
CA LEU A 64 45.22 36.54 56.94
C LEU A 64 45.48 37.88 56.22
N ILE A 65 46.58 38.57 56.52
CA ILE A 65 46.96 39.80 55.79
C ILE A 65 47.20 39.52 54.30
N ALA A 66 47.75 38.35 53.96
CA ALA A 66 47.96 37.96 52.57
C ALA A 66 46.63 37.84 51.80
N ASP A 67 45.62 37.20 52.42
CA ASP A 67 44.28 37.04 51.86
C ASP A 67 43.58 38.41 51.63
N LEU A 68 43.90 39.42 52.44
CA LEU A 68 43.37 40.78 52.30
C LEU A 68 43.87 41.51 51.05
N ILE A 69 44.99 41.06 50.47
CA ILE A 69 45.68 41.71 49.34
C ILE A 69 45.25 41.11 48.02
N GLU A 70 45.17 39.77 47.95
CA GLU A 70 44.74 39.06 46.76
C GLU A 70 43.22 39.17 46.56
N TYR A 71 42.46 39.23 47.66
CA TYR A 71 41.03 39.59 47.73
C TYR A 71 40.11 39.01 46.64
N GLY A 72 40.38 37.77 46.23
CA GLY A 72 39.56 37.00 45.30
C GLY A 72 38.38 36.28 45.96
N PRO A 73 37.62 35.45 45.23
CA PRO A 73 36.43 34.79 45.74
C PRO A 73 36.74 33.76 46.85
N VAL A 74 37.88 33.08 46.76
CA VAL A 74 38.31 32.10 47.77
C VAL A 74 38.82 32.82 49.03
N GLU A 75 39.60 33.87 48.85
CA GLU A 75 40.20 34.68 49.91
C GLU A 75 39.11 35.42 50.70
N ARG A 76 38.09 35.98 50.01
CA ARG A 76 36.90 36.57 50.65
C ARG A 76 36.14 35.58 51.52
N SER A 77 35.96 34.34 51.04
CA SER A 77 35.32 33.28 51.82
C SER A 77 36.14 32.93 53.06
N ARG A 78 37.47 32.75 52.92
CA ARG A 78 38.38 32.48 54.05
C ARG A 78 38.36 33.59 55.10
N LEU A 79 38.45 34.85 54.66
CA LEU A 79 38.38 36.03 55.53
C LEU A 79 37.02 36.13 56.25
N GLY A 80 35.93 35.91 55.53
CA GLY A 80 34.57 35.92 56.10
C GLY A 80 34.36 34.81 57.13
N VAL A 81 34.92 33.62 56.89
CA VAL A 81 34.90 32.48 57.83
C VAL A 81 35.75 32.76 59.05
N ALA A 82 36.99 33.23 58.86
CA ALA A 82 37.89 33.56 59.97
C ALA A 82 37.27 34.64 60.88
N ALA A 83 36.67 35.68 60.28
CA ALA A 83 35.95 36.69 61.03
C ALA A 83 34.72 36.12 61.75
N ASN A 84 33.97 35.21 61.11
CA ASN A 84 32.80 34.56 61.72
C ASN A 84 33.16 33.70 62.94
N ILE A 85 34.28 32.97 62.85
CA ILE A 85 34.76 32.10 63.94
C ILE A 85 35.35 32.94 65.08
N ALA A 86 36.01 34.06 64.76
CA ALA A 86 36.71 34.87 65.74
C ALA A 86 35.79 35.78 66.58
N TRP A 87 34.75 36.38 66.00
CA TRP A 87 33.95 37.40 66.70
C TRP A 87 33.28 36.92 68.00
N PRO A 88 32.75 35.68 68.13
CA PRO A 88 32.18 35.20 69.39
C PRO A 88 33.22 35.13 70.51
N SER A 89 34.43 34.70 70.16
CA SER A 89 35.55 34.59 71.10
C SER A 89 36.05 35.96 71.54
N VAL A 90 36.15 36.92 70.62
CA VAL A 90 36.52 38.31 70.91
C VAL A 90 35.46 38.99 71.79
N LEU A 91 34.17 38.70 71.54
CA LEU A 91 33.06 39.19 72.37
C LEU A 91 33.12 38.62 73.80
N ALA A 92 33.40 37.32 73.93
CA ALA A 92 33.60 36.69 75.23
C ALA A 92 34.75 37.34 76.01
N PHE A 93 35.91 37.55 75.36
CA PHE A 93 37.05 38.25 75.97
C PHE A 93 36.72 39.70 76.37
N ALA A 94 35.94 40.42 75.56
CA ALA A 94 35.51 41.79 75.89
C ALA A 94 34.69 41.82 77.18
N GLY A 95 33.80 40.83 77.37
CA GLY A 95 32.97 40.73 78.57
C GLY A 95 33.74 40.27 79.82
N ILE A 96 34.69 39.34 79.69
CA ILE A 96 35.51 38.86 80.82
C ILE A 96 36.31 40.00 81.48
N HIS A 97 36.80 40.95 80.68
CA HIS A 97 37.62 42.06 81.16
C HIS A 97 36.83 43.35 81.40
N PHE A 98 35.50 43.28 81.39
CA PHE A 98 34.63 44.43 81.63
C PHE A 98 34.55 44.76 83.13
N GLY A 99 34.86 46.00 83.53
CA GLY A 99 34.66 46.48 84.91
C GLY A 99 35.91 46.65 85.79
N SER A 100 37.13 46.38 85.31
CA SER A 100 38.36 46.79 86.01
C SER A 100 38.79 48.21 85.59
N ASP A 101 39.15 49.08 86.56
CA ASP A 101 39.38 50.53 86.36
C ASP A 101 40.36 50.86 85.20
N ASP A 102 41.40 50.05 84.99
CA ASP A 102 42.38 50.25 83.89
C ASP A 102 42.04 49.51 82.57
N ALA A 103 41.02 48.63 82.53
CA ALA A 103 40.71 47.79 81.36
C ALA A 103 39.36 48.09 80.67
N MET A 104 38.62 49.11 81.10
CA MET A 104 37.38 49.51 80.42
C MET A 104 37.60 49.93 78.96
N ILE A 105 38.69 50.66 78.67
CA ILE A 105 39.00 51.07 77.30
C ILE A 105 39.34 49.85 76.43
N ALA A 106 40.09 48.88 76.97
CA ALA A 106 40.48 47.67 76.27
C ALA A 106 39.27 46.76 75.97
N SER A 107 38.37 46.57 76.93
CA SER A 107 37.12 45.82 76.73
C SER A 107 36.20 46.49 75.71
N ALA A 108 36.09 47.82 75.73
CA ALA A 108 35.34 48.57 74.72
C ALA A 108 35.92 48.41 73.30
N MET A 109 37.26 48.43 73.16
CA MET A 109 37.93 48.18 71.88
C MET A 109 37.71 46.74 71.37
N LEU A 110 37.74 45.74 72.26
CA LEU A 110 37.46 44.35 71.90
C LEU A 110 35.99 44.17 71.48
N ALA A 111 35.04 44.78 72.20
CA ALA A 111 33.63 44.76 71.83
C ALA A 111 33.41 45.39 70.43
N ALA A 112 34.01 46.55 70.17
CA ALA A 112 33.96 47.19 68.85
C ALA A 112 34.57 46.29 67.76
N THR A 113 35.67 45.59 68.06
CA THR A 113 36.32 44.65 67.15
C THR A 113 35.42 43.44 66.86
N ALA A 114 34.75 42.89 67.88
CA ALA A 114 33.79 41.81 67.69
C ALA A 114 32.62 42.24 66.78
N VAL A 115 32.08 43.44 66.98
CA VAL A 115 31.02 43.99 66.11
C VAL A 115 31.50 44.17 64.67
N LEU A 116 32.73 44.67 64.46
CA LEU A 116 33.32 44.81 63.13
C LEU A 116 33.53 43.47 62.44
N LEU A 117 34.03 42.46 63.15
CA LEU A 117 34.24 41.11 62.62
C LEU A 117 32.90 40.45 62.25
N TRP A 118 31.88 40.60 63.10
CA TRP A 118 30.53 40.14 62.78
C TRP A 118 29.97 40.85 61.54
N TRP A 119 30.04 42.18 61.48
CA TRP A 119 29.56 42.96 60.34
C TRP A 119 30.28 42.57 59.05
N PHE A 120 31.60 42.41 59.10
CA PHE A 120 32.43 42.04 57.97
C PHE A 120 32.12 40.62 57.46
N SER A 121 31.95 39.66 58.37
CA SER A 121 31.49 38.32 58.03
C SER A 121 30.08 38.32 57.42
N ASN A 122 29.18 39.16 57.95
CA ASN A 122 27.83 39.27 57.45
C ASN A 122 27.80 39.82 56.00
N HIS A 123 28.63 40.83 55.72
CA HIS A 123 28.76 41.41 54.40
C HIS A 123 29.34 40.44 53.37
N LEU A 124 30.37 39.67 53.74
CA LEU A 124 31.06 38.76 52.81
C LEU A 124 30.28 37.47 52.53
N LEU A 125 29.64 36.89 53.54
CA LEU A 125 28.95 35.60 53.43
C LEU A 125 27.43 35.72 53.32
N GLY A 126 26.88 36.95 53.26
CA GLY A 126 25.44 37.21 53.27
C GLY A 126 24.73 37.21 51.92
N SER A 127 25.45 37.07 50.80
CA SER A 127 24.91 37.28 49.45
C SER A 127 24.01 36.15 48.94
N ASN A 128 24.39 34.88 49.14
CA ASN A 128 23.66 33.72 48.62
C ASN A 128 23.20 32.77 49.74
N LEU A 129 22.20 31.93 49.47
CA LEU A 129 21.70 30.94 50.45
C LEU A 129 22.81 29.97 50.89
N SER A 130 23.64 29.51 49.95
CA SER A 130 24.77 28.60 50.24
C SER A 130 25.81 29.26 51.15
N THR A 131 26.11 30.54 50.94
CA THR A 131 27.08 31.28 51.77
C THR A 131 26.52 31.61 53.14
N ARG A 132 25.21 31.88 53.25
CA ARG A 132 24.52 32.03 54.54
C ARG A 132 24.54 30.74 55.34
N ARG A 133 24.21 29.59 54.73
CA ARG A 133 24.31 28.28 55.40
C ARG A 133 25.75 27.97 55.85
N TRP A 134 26.74 28.29 55.01
CA TRP A 134 28.15 28.15 55.36
C TRP A 134 28.57 29.05 56.54
N ARG A 135 28.05 30.29 56.59
CA ARG A 135 28.20 31.17 57.76
C ARG A 135 27.56 30.55 59.01
N GLY A 136 26.32 30.08 58.92
CA GLY A 136 25.65 29.39 60.02
C GLY A 136 26.46 28.20 60.57
N LEU A 137 27.01 27.35 59.68
CA LEU A 137 27.87 26.22 60.07
C LEU A 137 29.16 26.66 60.75
N THR A 138 29.82 27.70 60.25
CA THR A 138 31.07 28.21 60.84
C THR A 138 30.84 28.99 62.14
N SER A 139 29.64 29.55 62.36
CA SER A 139 29.24 30.15 63.64
C SER A 139 29.15 29.11 64.76
N ILE A 140 28.85 27.83 64.46
CA ILE A 140 28.92 26.73 65.44
C ILE A 140 30.34 26.57 65.97
N ALA A 141 31.35 26.62 65.09
CA ALA A 141 32.75 26.54 65.47
C ALA A 141 33.18 27.76 66.31
N GLY A 142 32.75 28.97 65.93
CA GLY A 142 33.01 30.19 66.71
C GLY A 142 32.39 30.15 68.10
N LEU A 143 31.14 29.66 68.22
CA LEU A 143 30.45 29.47 69.50
C LEU A 143 31.17 28.44 70.37
N ALA A 144 31.65 27.33 69.80
CA ALA A 144 32.39 26.31 70.54
C ALA A 144 33.68 26.86 71.16
N ILE A 145 34.44 27.67 70.41
CA ILE A 145 35.65 28.32 70.92
C ILE A 145 35.32 29.34 72.01
N ALA A 146 34.28 30.15 71.81
CA ALA A 146 33.83 31.12 72.81
C ALA A 146 33.39 30.46 74.11
N LEU A 147 32.63 29.35 74.02
CA LEU A 147 32.24 28.55 75.18
C LEU A 147 33.47 27.98 75.90
N ALA A 148 34.46 27.45 75.18
CA ALA A 148 35.68 26.93 75.79
C ALA A 148 36.46 28.01 76.56
N ILE A 149 36.53 29.23 76.03
CA ILE A 149 37.14 30.39 76.72
C ILE A 149 36.33 30.74 77.97
N MET A 150 35.01 30.82 77.87
CA MET A 150 34.15 31.18 79.01
C MET A 150 34.19 30.12 80.13
N VAL A 151 34.24 28.82 79.80
CA VAL A 151 34.49 27.73 80.78
C VAL A 151 35.78 27.96 81.55
N SER A 152 36.83 28.41 80.85
CA SER A 152 38.17 28.53 81.44
C SER A 152 38.38 29.80 82.25
N MET A 153 37.61 30.87 82.01
CA MET A 153 37.95 32.23 82.48
C MET A 153 36.79 33.01 83.12
N SER A 154 35.55 32.51 83.11
CA SER A 154 34.40 33.25 83.66
C SER A 154 33.31 32.37 84.29
N ASP A 155 32.89 32.72 85.50
CA ASP A 155 31.74 32.10 86.18
C ASP A 155 30.45 32.94 86.09
N GLU A 156 30.48 34.07 85.35
CA GLU A 156 29.36 35.02 85.27
C GLU A 156 28.28 34.58 84.28
N ILE A 157 27.19 34.00 84.78
CA ILE A 157 26.06 33.47 83.99
C ILE A 157 25.48 34.52 83.01
N LEU A 158 25.47 35.80 83.36
CA LEU A 158 24.97 36.87 82.49
C LEU A 158 25.81 37.01 81.21
N LEU A 159 27.13 36.92 81.31
CA LEU A 159 28.03 36.98 80.15
C LEU A 159 27.82 35.79 79.21
N TRP A 160 27.70 34.59 79.80
CA TRP A 160 27.38 33.37 79.04
C TRP A 160 26.08 33.51 78.25
N ALA A 161 25.03 34.03 78.89
CA ALA A 161 23.75 34.28 78.23
C ALA A 161 23.91 35.28 77.09
N VAL A 162 24.64 36.38 77.28
CA VAL A 162 24.86 37.41 76.23
C VAL A 162 25.57 36.83 75.01
N VAL A 163 26.66 36.08 75.20
CA VAL A 163 27.45 35.51 74.09
C VAL A 163 26.67 34.41 73.36
N VAL A 164 26.02 33.51 74.09
CA VAL A 164 25.22 32.42 73.49
C VAL A 164 24.03 32.99 72.72
N VAL A 165 23.28 33.94 73.31
CA VAL A 165 22.13 34.57 72.64
C VAL A 165 22.57 35.34 71.40
N ALA A 166 23.67 36.10 71.47
CA ALA A 166 24.19 36.83 70.31
C ALA A 166 24.56 35.88 69.16
N CYS A 167 25.24 34.77 69.45
CA CYS A 167 25.60 33.76 68.45
C CYS A 167 24.37 33.05 67.87
N CYS A 168 23.44 32.61 68.72
CA CYS A 168 22.23 31.93 68.28
C CYS A 168 21.33 32.85 67.44
N ALA A 169 21.19 34.12 67.82
CA ALA A 169 20.40 35.12 67.09
C ALA A 169 20.90 35.32 65.65
N THR A 170 22.21 35.17 65.40
CA THR A 170 22.79 35.28 64.06
C THR A 170 22.83 33.95 63.32
N MET A 171 23.08 32.84 64.02
CA MET A 171 23.28 31.51 63.44
C MET A 171 21.98 30.83 63.02
N ILE A 172 20.92 30.91 63.83
CA ILE A 172 19.65 30.20 63.58
C ILE A 172 18.98 30.67 62.27
N PRO A 173 18.86 31.98 61.99
CA PRO A 173 18.30 32.44 60.71
C PRO A 173 19.10 31.92 59.51
N ASP A 174 20.43 31.92 59.61
CA ASP A 174 21.30 31.47 58.53
C ASP A 174 21.14 29.99 58.18
N LEU A 175 20.89 29.14 59.18
CA LEU A 175 20.67 27.71 58.98
C LEU A 175 19.24 27.37 58.55
N THR A 176 18.25 28.17 58.95
CA THR A 176 16.82 27.90 58.72
C THR A 176 16.24 28.59 57.49
N THR A 177 17.02 29.45 56.83
CA THR A 177 16.61 30.09 55.56
C THR A 177 16.28 29.05 54.49
N LYS A 178 15.07 29.19 53.94
CA LYS A 178 14.52 28.36 52.86
C LYS A 178 14.90 28.97 51.51
N ASP A 179 14.86 28.12 50.48
CA ASP A 179 15.01 28.55 49.09
C ASP A 179 13.74 29.28 48.62
N GLU A 180 13.87 30.17 47.63
CA GLU A 180 12.76 30.99 47.12
C GLU A 180 11.62 30.12 46.55
N ASP A 181 11.94 28.99 45.91
CA ASP A 181 10.98 28.06 45.31
C ASP A 181 10.53 26.92 46.24
N HIS A 182 10.75 27.03 47.56
CA HIS A 182 10.40 25.94 48.49
C HIS A 182 8.90 25.61 48.43
N GLU A 183 8.02 26.61 48.44
CA GLU A 183 6.57 26.38 48.43
C GLU A 183 6.13 25.68 47.14
N ALA A 184 6.64 26.13 46.00
CA ALA A 184 6.36 25.51 44.70
C ALA A 184 6.84 24.05 44.61
N ARG A 185 8.00 23.71 45.19
CA ARG A 185 8.47 22.31 45.26
C ARG A 185 7.64 21.44 46.18
N ALA A 186 7.13 22.01 47.28
CA ALA A 186 6.25 21.28 48.19
C ALA A 186 4.91 20.95 47.52
N GLU A 187 4.28 21.94 46.86
CA GLU A 187 3.05 21.72 46.09
C GLU A 187 3.26 20.71 44.95
N PHE A 188 4.37 20.83 44.21
CA PHE A 188 4.74 19.88 43.17
C PHE A 188 4.88 18.45 43.73
N GLY A 189 5.50 18.27 44.89
CA GLY A 189 5.67 16.97 45.52
C GLY A 189 4.33 16.30 45.86
N GLU A 190 3.40 17.04 46.45
CA GLU A 190 2.06 16.56 46.77
C GLU A 190 1.28 16.16 45.51
N ARG A 191 1.29 17.02 44.48
CA ARG A 191 0.64 16.75 43.19
C ARG A 191 1.23 15.54 42.46
N LEU A 192 2.55 15.38 42.51
CA LEU A 192 3.23 14.23 41.89
C LEU A 192 2.80 12.93 42.57
N GLU A 193 2.75 12.89 43.90
CA GLU A 193 2.32 11.72 44.66
C GLU A 193 0.85 11.36 44.38
N GLU A 194 -0.03 12.36 44.36
CA GLU A 194 -1.43 12.18 44.01
C GLU A 194 -1.57 11.61 42.58
N ALA A 195 -0.87 12.18 41.60
CA ALA A 195 -0.93 11.74 40.21
C ALA A 195 -0.33 10.34 40.00
N GLU A 196 0.80 10.02 40.65
CA GLU A 196 1.40 8.67 40.62
C GLU A 196 0.45 7.64 41.25
N SER A 197 -0.21 7.97 42.37
CA SER A 197 -1.16 7.06 43.02
C SER A 197 -2.39 6.76 42.16
N ARG A 198 -2.97 7.79 41.52
CA ARG A 198 -4.08 7.63 40.57
C ARG A 198 -3.66 6.80 39.36
N MET A 199 -2.47 7.04 38.82
CA MET A 199 -1.94 6.28 37.68
C MET A 199 -1.79 4.79 38.01
N LEU A 200 -1.32 4.46 39.22
CA LEU A 200 -1.22 3.08 39.69
C LEU A 200 -2.59 2.41 39.80
N ALA A 201 -3.59 3.12 40.32
CA ALA A 201 -4.96 2.61 40.40
C ALA A 201 -5.53 2.33 39.00
N LEU A 202 -5.40 3.27 38.07
CA LEU A 202 -5.91 3.12 36.70
C LEU A 202 -5.18 2.02 35.91
N ARG A 203 -3.88 1.83 36.14
CA ARG A 203 -3.10 0.76 35.50
C ARG A 203 -3.47 -0.64 36.00
N ALA A 204 -4.06 -0.74 37.19
CA ALA A 204 -4.63 -2.00 37.66
C ALA A 204 -5.91 -2.38 36.90
N GLU A 205 -6.60 -1.38 36.31
CA GLU A 205 -7.86 -1.55 35.58
C GLU A 205 -7.68 -1.69 34.06
N GLY A 206 -6.54 -1.26 33.49
CA GLY A 206 -6.29 -1.43 32.04
C GLY A 206 -4.90 -1.03 31.54
N SER A 207 -4.50 -1.64 30.43
CA SER A 207 -3.28 -1.34 29.65
C SER A 207 -3.58 -0.22 28.64
N GLY A 208 -2.65 0.74 28.47
CA GLY A 208 -2.83 1.90 27.56
C GLY A 208 -2.33 3.25 28.09
N LEU A 209 -1.90 3.31 29.36
CA LEU A 209 -1.44 4.54 30.02
C LEU A 209 0.08 4.79 29.92
N GLU A 210 0.77 4.15 28.99
CA GLU A 210 2.25 4.22 28.90
C GLU A 210 2.76 5.64 28.63
N GLN A 211 2.07 6.38 27.76
CA GLN A 211 2.41 7.76 27.45
C GLN A 211 2.21 8.66 28.67
N ALA A 212 1.10 8.52 29.39
CA ALA A 212 0.83 9.26 30.62
C ALA A 212 1.85 8.92 31.73
N ALA A 213 2.21 7.64 31.87
CA ALA A 213 3.25 7.20 32.80
C ALA A 213 4.65 7.75 32.43
N SER A 214 4.96 7.85 31.15
CA SER A 214 6.20 8.47 30.66
C SER A 214 6.26 9.96 31.01
N LEU A 215 5.15 10.69 30.83
CA LEU A 215 5.03 12.10 31.22
C LEU A 215 5.22 12.29 32.73
N LEU A 216 4.62 11.44 33.58
CA LEU A 216 4.84 11.48 35.03
C LEU A 216 6.29 11.19 35.42
N LYS A 217 6.94 10.24 34.74
CA LYS A 217 8.37 9.97 34.96
C LYS A 217 9.23 11.18 34.62
N MET A 218 8.97 11.85 33.49
CA MET A 218 9.66 13.09 33.14
C MET A 218 9.38 14.21 34.15
N ALA A 219 8.13 14.34 34.62
CA ALA A 219 7.76 15.28 35.67
C ALA A 219 8.59 15.05 36.93
N ARG A 220 8.76 13.79 37.35
CA ARG A 220 9.60 13.42 38.50
C ARG A 220 11.08 13.76 38.32
N GLU A 221 11.64 13.59 37.12
CA GLU A 221 13.06 13.85 36.85
C GLU A 221 13.38 15.36 36.76
N GLU A 222 12.47 16.14 36.18
CA GLU A 222 12.68 17.57 35.89
C GLU A 222 12.04 18.51 36.94
N GLY A 223 10.93 18.11 37.54
CA GLY A 223 10.06 18.97 38.36
C GLY A 223 10.66 19.42 39.70
N TRP A 224 11.61 18.68 40.26
CA TRP A 224 12.34 19.14 41.46
C TRP A 224 13.29 20.31 41.17
N LYS A 225 13.76 20.43 39.93
CA LYS A 225 14.61 21.54 39.46
C LYS A 225 13.76 22.72 39.01
N ASP A 226 12.70 22.44 38.27
CA ASP A 226 11.74 23.43 37.74
C ASP A 226 10.30 22.99 38.09
N PRO A 227 9.75 23.47 39.22
CA PRO A 227 8.42 23.08 39.68
C PRO A 227 7.31 23.44 38.68
N ALA A 228 7.42 24.59 38.01
CA ALA A 228 6.41 25.03 37.06
C ALA A 228 6.31 24.06 35.87
N ARG A 229 7.46 23.66 35.31
CA ARG A 229 7.51 22.64 34.25
C ARG A 229 7.03 21.28 34.75
N GLY A 230 7.42 20.86 35.94
CA GLY A 230 6.91 19.63 36.57
C GLY A 230 5.39 19.59 36.64
N MET A 231 4.77 20.70 37.08
CA MET A 231 3.31 20.83 37.15
C MET A 231 2.63 20.74 35.78
N THR A 232 3.23 21.34 34.74
CA THR A 232 2.69 21.20 33.37
C THR A 232 2.72 19.74 32.89
N LEU A 233 3.81 19.02 33.16
CA LEU A 233 3.95 17.61 32.76
C LEU A 233 2.94 16.70 33.49
N ILE A 234 2.68 16.96 34.79
CA ILE A 234 1.62 16.28 35.53
C ILE A 234 0.26 16.54 34.87
N SER A 235 -0.07 17.80 34.58
CA SER A 235 -1.35 18.13 33.94
C SER A 235 -1.52 17.49 32.55
N GLN A 236 -0.46 17.40 31.77
CA GLN A 236 -0.47 16.72 30.47
C GLN A 236 -0.68 15.21 30.63
N ALA A 237 -0.04 14.59 31.63
CA ALA A 237 -0.24 13.19 31.94
C ALA A 237 -1.69 12.89 32.34
N GLU A 238 -2.32 13.77 33.14
CA GLU A 238 -3.72 13.63 33.53
C GLU A 238 -4.67 13.75 32.33
N VAL A 239 -4.45 14.72 31.44
CA VAL A 239 -5.26 14.89 30.21
C VAL A 239 -5.11 13.69 29.28
N GLU A 240 -3.89 13.20 29.07
CA GLU A 240 -3.65 12.00 28.26
C GLU A 240 -4.31 10.77 28.88
N SER A 241 -4.24 10.61 30.21
CA SER A 241 -4.94 9.53 30.92
C SER A 241 -6.46 9.59 30.72
N GLN A 242 -7.06 10.77 30.89
CA GLN A 242 -8.49 10.97 30.66
C GLN A 242 -8.90 10.67 29.21
N ARG A 243 -8.07 11.04 28.22
CA ARG A 243 -8.33 10.74 26.81
C ARG A 243 -8.35 9.22 26.57
N VAL A 244 -7.37 8.50 27.12
CA VAL A 244 -7.29 7.04 26.99
C VAL A 244 -8.50 6.37 27.64
N LEU A 245 -8.92 6.83 28.83
CA LEU A 245 -10.10 6.31 29.51
C LEU A 245 -11.40 6.57 28.73
N ALA A 246 -11.53 7.75 28.11
CA ALA A 246 -12.69 8.04 27.26
C ALA A 246 -12.73 7.11 26.04
N VAL A 247 -11.59 6.90 25.38
CA VAL A 247 -11.48 5.97 24.24
C VAL A 247 -11.78 4.53 24.66
N ALA A 248 -11.33 4.10 25.84
CA ALA A 248 -11.66 2.78 26.38
C ALA A 248 -13.18 2.62 26.62
N GLY A 249 -13.84 3.65 27.17
CA GLY A 249 -15.30 3.64 27.35
C GLY A 249 -16.07 3.56 26.03
N ASP A 250 -15.62 4.30 25.01
CA ASP A 250 -16.19 4.21 23.66
C ASP A 250 -15.95 2.82 23.03
N LEU A 251 -14.78 2.23 23.29
CA LEU A 251 -14.41 0.90 22.81
C LEU A 251 -15.32 -0.18 23.41
N ASP A 252 -15.67 -0.10 24.69
CA ASP A 252 -16.59 -1.03 25.35
C ASP A 252 -17.99 -0.99 24.74
N ALA A 253 -18.47 0.21 24.38
CA ALA A 253 -19.74 0.36 23.66
C ALA A 253 -19.68 -0.29 22.27
N ILE A 254 -18.60 -0.05 21.52
CA ILE A 254 -18.36 -0.69 20.21
C ILE A 254 -18.29 -2.20 20.34
N ARG A 255 -17.60 -2.71 21.38
CA ARG A 255 -17.47 -4.13 21.67
C ARG A 255 -18.83 -4.76 21.93
N SER A 256 -19.65 -4.15 22.79
CA SER A 256 -20.99 -4.67 23.10
C SER A 256 -21.88 -4.75 21.86
N ASP A 257 -21.95 -3.66 21.07
CA ASP A 257 -22.75 -3.60 19.84
C ASP A 257 -22.24 -4.57 18.76
N THR A 258 -20.91 -4.76 18.68
CA THR A 258 -20.30 -5.76 17.80
C THR A 258 -20.65 -7.18 18.24
N MET A 259 -20.59 -7.47 19.55
CA MET A 259 -21.00 -8.77 20.09
C MET A 259 -22.46 -9.08 19.72
N ASP A 260 -23.35 -8.10 19.88
CA ASP A 260 -24.76 -8.27 19.50
C ASP A 260 -24.91 -8.58 18.00
N ALA A 261 -24.13 -7.92 17.13
CA ALA A 261 -24.14 -8.20 15.70
C ALA A 261 -23.61 -9.60 15.38
N VAL A 262 -22.51 -10.03 16.00
CA VAL A 262 -21.97 -11.39 15.84
C VAL A 262 -22.98 -12.44 16.29
N GLN A 263 -23.64 -12.23 17.43
CA GLN A 263 -24.68 -13.14 17.90
C GLN A 263 -25.91 -13.20 16.98
N ARG A 264 -26.26 -12.11 16.30
CA ARG A 264 -27.33 -12.13 15.28
C ARG A 264 -26.91 -12.94 14.05
N ALA A 265 -25.69 -12.74 13.56
CA ALA A 265 -25.14 -13.55 12.46
C ALA A 265 -25.08 -15.05 12.81
N GLU A 266 -24.67 -15.38 14.04
CA GLU A 266 -24.62 -16.77 14.52
C GLU A 266 -26.00 -17.45 14.61
N LYS A 267 -27.07 -16.67 14.82
CA LYS A 267 -28.44 -17.19 14.75
C LYS A 267 -28.85 -17.57 13.33
N VAL A 268 -28.25 -16.95 12.31
CA VAL A 268 -28.46 -17.30 10.91
C VAL A 268 -27.66 -18.56 10.56
N THR A 269 -26.37 -18.60 10.92
CA THR A 269 -25.51 -19.77 10.71
C THR A 269 -24.41 -19.86 11.75
N MET A 270 -24.05 -21.08 12.15
CA MET A 270 -22.87 -21.35 13.00
C MET A 270 -21.63 -21.70 12.17
N ASP A 271 -21.76 -21.85 10.85
CA ASP A 271 -20.65 -22.27 9.98
C ASP A 271 -19.70 -21.12 9.65
N ALA A 272 -20.20 -19.87 9.65
CA ALA A 272 -19.41 -18.68 9.39
C ALA A 272 -18.67 -18.19 10.66
N LEU A 273 -17.44 -18.64 10.85
CA LEU A 273 -16.65 -18.39 12.07
C LEU A 273 -15.89 -17.05 12.08
N GLY A 274 -15.73 -16.39 10.93
CA GLY A 274 -14.90 -15.21 10.77
C GLY A 274 -15.32 -14.00 11.59
N PRO A 275 -16.63 -13.66 11.75
CA PRO A 275 -17.05 -12.60 12.67
C PRO A 275 -16.61 -12.87 14.11
N ARG A 276 -16.84 -14.10 14.62
CA ARG A 276 -16.45 -14.50 15.97
C ARG A 276 -14.93 -14.47 16.16
N LYS A 277 -14.17 -15.02 15.23
CA LYS A 277 -12.69 -14.98 15.26
C LYS A 277 -12.14 -13.55 15.26
N ALA A 278 -12.71 -12.66 14.44
CA ALA A 278 -12.31 -11.26 14.40
C ALA A 278 -12.64 -10.53 15.72
N PHE A 279 -13.79 -10.83 16.32
CA PHE A 279 -14.17 -10.31 17.62
C PHE A 279 -13.21 -10.76 18.74
N GLU A 280 -12.90 -12.06 18.81
CA GLU A 280 -11.96 -12.61 19.81
C GLU A 280 -10.52 -12.13 19.64
N MET A 281 -10.10 -11.85 18.41
CA MET A 281 -8.84 -11.13 18.16
C MET A 281 -8.90 -9.71 18.73
N GLY A 282 -10.02 -9.01 18.55
CA GLY A 282 -10.23 -7.67 19.13
C GLY A 282 -10.15 -7.68 20.66
N ASP A 283 -10.75 -8.68 21.32
CA ASP A 283 -10.67 -8.86 22.77
C ASP A 283 -9.22 -9.03 23.25
N ARG A 284 -8.43 -9.86 22.56
CA ARG A 284 -7.01 -10.04 22.91
C ARG A 284 -6.19 -8.76 22.75
N GLU A 285 -6.39 -8.00 21.68
CA GLU A 285 -5.68 -6.73 21.49
C GLU A 285 -6.11 -5.66 22.51
N ALA A 286 -7.38 -5.66 22.91
CA ALA A 286 -7.87 -4.80 23.98
C ALA A 286 -7.21 -5.14 25.33
N GLU A 287 -7.10 -6.43 25.67
CA GLU A 287 -6.39 -6.90 26.86
C GLU A 287 -4.90 -6.51 26.86
N HIS A 288 -4.27 -6.49 25.69
CA HIS A 288 -2.89 -6.03 25.51
C HIS A 288 -2.72 -4.50 25.52
N GLY A 289 -3.82 -3.73 25.49
CA GLY A 289 -3.82 -2.27 25.57
C GLY A 289 -3.74 -1.57 24.21
N ALA A 290 -3.84 -2.33 23.13
CA ALA A 290 -3.86 -1.83 21.76
C ALA A 290 -5.29 -1.42 21.36
N LEU A 291 -5.84 -0.40 22.05
CA LEU A 291 -7.25 0.03 21.91
C LEU A 291 -7.65 0.31 20.46
N ARG A 292 -6.75 0.89 19.67
CA ARG A 292 -7.02 1.22 18.26
C ARG A 292 -7.10 -0.03 17.37
N GLU A 293 -6.27 -1.02 17.62
CA GLU A 293 -6.26 -2.27 16.85
C GLU A 293 -7.49 -3.10 17.21
N ALA A 294 -7.84 -3.14 18.50
CA ALA A 294 -9.09 -3.73 18.98
C ALA A 294 -10.32 -3.11 18.30
N GLU A 295 -10.40 -1.78 18.22
CA GLU A 295 -11.50 -1.07 17.57
C GLU A 295 -11.65 -1.46 16.09
N LEU A 296 -10.53 -1.54 15.35
CA LEU A 296 -10.53 -1.93 13.94
C LEU A 296 -11.03 -3.36 13.77
N LEU A 297 -10.62 -4.27 14.66
CA LEU A 297 -11.05 -5.67 14.66
C LEU A 297 -12.54 -5.80 14.98
N TYR A 298 -13.05 -5.05 15.95
CA TYR A 298 -14.49 -5.01 16.25
C TYR A 298 -15.31 -4.49 15.07
N ARG A 299 -14.89 -3.39 14.44
CA ARG A 299 -15.57 -2.87 13.23
C ARG A 299 -15.56 -3.88 12.09
N ARG A 300 -14.45 -4.60 11.89
CA ARG A 300 -14.34 -5.67 10.89
C ARG A 300 -15.28 -6.84 11.21
N ALA A 301 -15.32 -7.27 12.47
CA ALA A 301 -16.22 -8.32 12.93
C ALA A 301 -17.68 -7.93 12.69
N LYS A 302 -18.07 -6.69 13.03
CA LYS A 302 -19.41 -6.16 12.80
C LYS A 302 -19.78 -6.13 11.31
N ALA A 303 -18.86 -5.67 10.46
CA ALA A 303 -19.10 -5.63 9.01
C ALA A 303 -19.31 -7.03 8.43
N LYS A 304 -18.46 -8.00 8.79
CA LYS A 304 -18.64 -9.41 8.39
C LYS A 304 -19.96 -10.00 8.90
N ALA A 305 -20.30 -9.73 10.16
CA ALA A 305 -21.56 -10.19 10.75
C ALA A 305 -22.78 -9.65 10.00
N ALA A 306 -22.77 -8.36 9.62
CA ALA A 306 -23.86 -7.74 8.89
C ALA A 306 -24.08 -8.40 7.51
N VAL A 307 -23.00 -8.68 6.77
CA VAL A 307 -23.08 -9.37 5.47
C VAL A 307 -23.68 -10.77 5.61
N ILE A 308 -23.32 -11.52 6.65
CA ILE A 308 -23.90 -12.83 6.94
C ILE A 308 -25.38 -12.70 7.33
N GLU A 309 -25.71 -11.76 8.22
CA GLU A 309 -27.08 -11.50 8.67
C GLU A 309 -28.01 -11.17 7.48
N GLU A 310 -27.51 -10.41 6.49
CA GLU A 310 -28.30 -9.96 5.34
C GLU A 310 -28.44 -11.01 4.22
N HIS A 311 -27.35 -11.71 3.87
CA HIS A 311 -27.29 -12.48 2.62
C HIS A 311 -27.19 -14.00 2.80
N TRP A 312 -26.76 -14.51 3.96
CA TRP A 312 -26.39 -15.93 4.09
C TRP A 312 -27.54 -16.89 3.80
N GLN A 313 -28.70 -16.68 4.41
CA GLN A 313 -29.85 -17.58 4.24
C GLN A 313 -30.32 -17.57 2.77
N THR A 314 -30.44 -16.39 2.17
CA THR A 314 -30.84 -16.23 0.77
C THR A 314 -29.85 -16.90 -0.18
N ALA A 315 -28.55 -16.81 0.09
CA ALA A 315 -27.51 -17.48 -0.69
C ALA A 315 -27.61 -19.00 -0.56
N ALA A 316 -27.76 -19.52 0.66
CA ALA A 316 -27.90 -20.94 0.93
C ALA A 316 -29.15 -21.53 0.28
N ASP A 317 -30.29 -20.84 0.36
CA ASP A 317 -31.54 -21.24 -0.28
C ASP A 317 -31.39 -21.23 -1.82
N SER A 318 -30.76 -20.20 -2.39
CA SER A 318 -30.52 -20.12 -3.84
C SER A 318 -29.58 -21.23 -4.33
N ILE A 319 -28.55 -21.59 -3.56
CA ILE A 319 -27.69 -22.74 -3.84
C ILE A 319 -28.49 -24.04 -3.78
N ALA A 320 -29.38 -24.21 -2.80
CA ALA A 320 -30.23 -25.38 -2.69
C ALA A 320 -31.21 -25.50 -3.87
N ASP A 321 -31.80 -24.38 -4.30
CA ASP A 321 -32.66 -24.32 -5.48
C ASP A 321 -31.89 -24.65 -6.77
N ALA A 322 -30.66 -24.14 -6.91
CA ALA A 322 -29.78 -24.47 -8.03
C ALA A 322 -29.40 -25.97 -8.04
N VAL A 323 -29.11 -26.56 -6.88
CA VAL A 323 -28.88 -28.02 -6.74
C VAL A 323 -30.10 -28.81 -7.19
N ALA A 324 -31.29 -28.41 -6.74
CA ALA A 324 -32.55 -29.07 -7.10
C ALA A 324 -32.85 -28.94 -8.60
N ALA A 325 -32.55 -27.77 -9.20
CA ALA A 325 -32.75 -27.50 -10.62
C ALA A 325 -31.82 -28.34 -11.52
N ILE A 326 -30.54 -28.49 -11.16
CA ILE A 326 -29.59 -29.37 -11.87
C ILE A 326 -30.03 -30.84 -11.75
N GLY A 327 -30.49 -31.24 -10.55
CA GLY A 327 -30.98 -32.58 -10.28
C GLY A 327 -29.99 -33.69 -10.66
N GLY A 328 -30.53 -34.79 -11.19
CA GLY A 328 -29.75 -35.95 -11.65
C GLY A 328 -29.38 -35.93 -13.13
N GLN A 329 -29.56 -34.80 -13.83
CA GLN A 329 -29.28 -34.72 -15.26
C GLN A 329 -27.78 -34.97 -15.53
N SER A 330 -27.46 -35.69 -16.59
CA SER A 330 -26.09 -36.07 -16.95
C SER A 330 -25.79 -35.62 -18.36
N GLY A 331 -24.65 -34.97 -18.57
CA GLY A 331 -24.22 -34.50 -19.88
C GLY A 331 -23.10 -33.50 -19.75
N HIS A 332 -22.27 -33.39 -20.79
CA HIS A 332 -21.07 -32.55 -20.73
C HIS A 332 -21.37 -31.09 -20.37
N GLN A 333 -22.47 -30.53 -20.89
CA GLN A 333 -22.87 -29.15 -20.63
C GLN A 333 -23.45 -28.94 -19.21
N VAL A 334 -24.10 -29.96 -18.65
CA VAL A 334 -24.60 -29.94 -17.26
C VAL A 334 -23.44 -30.00 -16.28
N ASP A 335 -22.37 -30.71 -16.61
CA ASP A 335 -21.15 -30.76 -15.79
C ASP A 335 -20.48 -29.37 -15.68
N THR A 336 -20.49 -28.58 -16.75
CA THR A 336 -20.03 -27.18 -16.69
C THR A 336 -20.87 -26.34 -15.72
N VAL A 337 -22.19 -26.56 -15.66
CA VAL A 337 -23.06 -25.86 -14.70
C VAL A 337 -22.83 -26.34 -13.27
N ARG A 338 -22.45 -27.62 -13.07
CA ARG A 338 -22.02 -28.12 -11.76
C ARG A 338 -20.74 -27.44 -11.27
N GLU A 339 -19.78 -27.19 -12.16
CA GLU A 339 -18.58 -26.43 -11.80
C GLU A 339 -18.93 -25.01 -11.32
N ILE A 340 -19.91 -24.34 -11.96
CA ILE A 340 -20.43 -23.04 -11.51
C ILE A 340 -21.14 -23.14 -10.15
N LEU A 341 -21.88 -24.23 -9.91
CA LEU A 341 -22.49 -24.48 -8.60
C LEU A 341 -21.43 -24.68 -7.51
N ASP A 342 -20.35 -25.40 -7.82
CA ASP A 342 -19.28 -25.63 -6.87
C ASP A 342 -18.54 -24.32 -6.53
N THR A 343 -18.34 -23.41 -7.49
CA THR A 343 -17.81 -22.08 -7.17
C THR A 343 -18.74 -21.25 -6.28
N ALA A 344 -20.06 -21.36 -6.45
CA ALA A 344 -21.02 -20.72 -5.53
C ALA A 344 -20.91 -21.28 -4.10
N ARG A 345 -20.67 -22.59 -3.95
CA ARG A 345 -20.45 -23.23 -2.65
C ARG A 345 -19.13 -22.79 -2.01
N GLU A 346 -18.06 -22.77 -2.79
CA GLU A 346 -16.75 -22.29 -2.33
C GLU A 346 -16.81 -20.84 -1.83
N ALA A 347 -17.54 -19.96 -2.54
CA ALA A 347 -17.77 -18.58 -2.09
C ALA A 347 -18.53 -18.52 -0.76
N LEU A 348 -19.54 -19.39 -0.56
CA LEU A 348 -20.26 -19.45 0.71
C LEU A 348 -19.35 -19.96 1.85
N GLU A 349 -18.53 -20.99 1.59
CA GLU A 349 -17.52 -21.49 2.54
C GLU A 349 -16.45 -20.45 2.88
N ALA A 350 -16.12 -19.57 1.94
CA ALA A 350 -15.21 -18.44 2.14
C ALA A 350 -15.83 -17.27 2.94
N GLU A 351 -17.09 -17.40 3.36
CA GLU A 351 -17.89 -16.37 4.04
C GLU A 351 -18.23 -15.15 3.15
N GLU A 352 -18.41 -15.38 1.86
CA GLU A 352 -18.76 -14.36 0.86
C GLU A 352 -20.19 -14.63 0.30
N PRO A 353 -21.24 -14.50 1.14
CA PRO A 353 -22.60 -14.91 0.76
C PRO A 353 -23.21 -14.06 -0.37
N GLU A 354 -22.79 -12.81 -0.54
CA GLU A 354 -23.27 -11.95 -1.64
C GLU A 354 -22.77 -12.47 -3.01
N GLU A 355 -21.50 -12.87 -3.09
CA GLU A 355 -20.92 -13.47 -4.30
C GLU A 355 -21.53 -14.84 -4.56
N ALA A 356 -21.66 -15.67 -3.53
CA ALA A 356 -22.32 -16.97 -3.61
C ALA A 356 -23.77 -16.85 -4.15
N LEU A 357 -24.53 -15.86 -3.64
CA LEU A 357 -25.89 -15.57 -4.10
C LEU A 357 -25.91 -15.15 -5.57
N HIS A 358 -25.01 -14.25 -5.98
CA HIS A 358 -24.95 -13.78 -7.37
C HIS A 358 -24.67 -14.93 -8.35
N ILE A 359 -23.71 -15.81 -8.02
CA ILE A 359 -23.39 -16.98 -8.84
C ILE A 359 -24.59 -17.94 -8.89
N ALA A 360 -25.19 -18.25 -7.74
CA ALA A 360 -26.33 -19.17 -7.67
C ALA A 360 -27.54 -18.69 -8.48
N LEU A 361 -27.85 -17.39 -8.47
CA LEU A 361 -28.95 -16.79 -9.24
C LEU A 361 -28.74 -16.86 -10.76
N ALA A 362 -27.50 -16.99 -11.24
CA ALA A 362 -27.21 -17.12 -12.67
C ALA A 362 -27.47 -18.55 -13.20
N ILE A 363 -27.42 -19.56 -12.33
CA ILE A 363 -27.51 -20.99 -12.71
C ILE A 363 -28.82 -21.32 -13.44
N PRO A 364 -30.02 -20.92 -12.95
CA PRO A 364 -31.27 -21.20 -13.67
C PRO A 364 -31.26 -20.66 -15.11
N GLY A 365 -30.73 -19.46 -15.34
CA GLY A 365 -30.62 -18.88 -16.68
C GLY A 365 -29.68 -19.67 -17.59
N HIS A 366 -28.59 -20.21 -17.04
CA HIS A 366 -27.71 -21.13 -17.78
C HIS A 366 -28.43 -22.44 -18.12
N LEU A 367 -29.17 -23.03 -17.19
CA LEU A 367 -29.94 -24.25 -17.42
C LEU A 367 -31.04 -24.05 -18.49
N ASP A 368 -31.77 -22.94 -18.44
CA ASP A 368 -32.78 -22.60 -19.46
C ASP A 368 -32.14 -22.48 -20.85
N SER A 369 -30.96 -21.83 -20.92
CA SER A 369 -30.21 -21.74 -22.17
C SER A 369 -29.76 -23.12 -22.68
N LEU A 370 -29.32 -24.02 -21.79
CA LEU A 370 -28.95 -25.39 -22.15
C LEU A 370 -30.15 -26.17 -22.66
N GLY A 371 -31.29 -26.11 -21.97
CA GLY A 371 -32.53 -26.77 -22.39
C GLY A 371 -33.01 -26.29 -23.76
N SER A 372 -32.92 -24.99 -24.05
CA SER A 372 -33.24 -24.45 -25.38
C SER A 372 -32.31 -24.98 -26.48
N SER A 373 -31.01 -25.08 -26.18
CA SER A 373 -30.00 -25.63 -27.10
C SER A 373 -30.21 -27.12 -27.36
N GLU A 374 -30.54 -27.89 -26.32
CA GLU A 374 -30.91 -29.32 -26.43
C GLU A 374 -32.16 -29.50 -27.30
N GLU A 375 -33.21 -28.70 -27.09
CA GLU A 375 -34.43 -28.75 -27.92
C GLU A 375 -34.13 -28.42 -29.38
N GLU A 376 -33.31 -27.41 -29.65
CA GLU A 376 -32.90 -27.05 -31.01
C GLU A 376 -32.08 -28.16 -31.66
N ALA A 377 -31.13 -28.75 -30.94
CA ALA A 377 -30.32 -29.86 -31.42
C ALA A 377 -31.18 -31.10 -31.71
N ALA A 378 -32.14 -31.42 -30.84
CA ALA A 378 -33.09 -32.51 -31.03
C ALA A 378 -33.99 -32.29 -32.25
N LYS A 379 -34.48 -31.05 -32.47
CA LYS A 379 -35.25 -30.69 -33.67
C LYS A 379 -34.42 -30.84 -34.94
N SER A 380 -33.19 -30.29 -34.98
CA SER A 380 -32.28 -30.45 -36.12
C SER A 380 -31.99 -31.92 -36.40
N LEU A 381 -31.77 -32.73 -35.36
CA LEU A 381 -31.56 -34.18 -35.50
C LEU A 381 -32.79 -34.88 -36.06
N GLN A 382 -33.98 -34.59 -35.53
CA GLN A 382 -35.24 -35.15 -36.02
C GLN A 382 -35.49 -34.80 -37.49
N ASP A 383 -35.24 -33.54 -37.88
CA ASP A 383 -35.35 -33.10 -39.26
C ASP A 383 -34.35 -33.82 -40.17
N ALA A 384 -33.10 -33.99 -39.70
CA ALA A 384 -32.08 -34.76 -40.41
C ALA A 384 -32.47 -36.24 -40.59
N GLU A 385 -33.01 -36.87 -39.55
CA GLU A 385 -33.51 -38.24 -39.58
C GLU A 385 -34.66 -38.39 -40.57
N HIS A 386 -35.63 -37.47 -40.55
CA HIS A 386 -36.76 -37.49 -41.47
C HIS A 386 -36.29 -37.27 -42.92
N ALA A 387 -35.34 -36.36 -43.15
CA ALA A 387 -34.76 -36.12 -44.47
C ALA A 387 -34.01 -37.36 -44.98
N VAL A 388 -33.22 -38.02 -44.12
CA VAL A 388 -32.51 -39.25 -44.47
C VAL A 388 -33.47 -40.41 -44.73
N ALA A 389 -34.55 -40.54 -43.96
CA ALA A 389 -35.57 -41.56 -44.18
C ALA A 389 -36.33 -41.34 -45.50
N ALA A 390 -36.60 -40.08 -45.87
CA ALA A 390 -37.34 -39.73 -47.08
C ALA A 390 -36.52 -39.92 -48.38
N ALA A 391 -35.19 -39.84 -48.31
CA ALA A 391 -34.31 -40.00 -49.47
C ALA A 391 -33.82 -41.45 -49.71
N GLU A 392 -34.35 -42.44 -48.97
CA GLU A 392 -34.19 -43.89 -49.20
C GLU A 392 -32.72 -44.37 -49.44
N SER A 393 -32.48 -45.22 -50.46
CA SER A 393 -31.18 -45.87 -50.73
C SER A 393 -30.12 -44.93 -51.34
N ASP A 394 -30.50 -43.70 -51.68
CA ASP A 394 -29.74 -42.85 -52.59
C ASP A 394 -28.81 -41.88 -51.85
N ILE A 395 -28.62 -42.10 -50.55
CA ILE A 395 -27.81 -41.26 -49.64
C ILE A 395 -26.47 -41.94 -49.34
N PRO A 396 -25.34 -41.22 -49.40
CA PRO A 396 -24.02 -41.74 -49.06
C PRO A 396 -23.92 -42.36 -47.65
N ILE A 397 -23.12 -43.41 -47.51
CA ILE A 397 -22.87 -44.10 -46.22
C ILE A 397 -22.32 -43.15 -45.16
N MET A 398 -21.40 -42.25 -45.55
CA MET A 398 -20.81 -41.25 -44.66
C MET A 398 -21.86 -40.34 -44.01
N THR A 399 -22.93 -40.00 -44.72
CA THR A 399 -24.03 -39.19 -44.19
C THR A 399 -24.81 -39.95 -43.10
N LYS A 400 -24.96 -41.27 -43.24
CA LYS A 400 -25.58 -42.14 -42.23
C LYS A 400 -24.70 -42.31 -40.99
N GLU A 401 -23.39 -42.40 -41.16
CA GLU A 401 -22.42 -42.44 -40.05
C GLU A 401 -22.46 -41.15 -39.23
N ARG A 402 -22.40 -39.98 -39.88
CA ARG A 402 -22.52 -38.67 -39.20
C ARG A 402 -23.86 -38.50 -38.48
N LEU A 403 -24.95 -39.03 -39.03
CA LEU A 403 -26.24 -39.02 -38.33
C LEU A 403 -26.19 -39.87 -37.05
N SER A 404 -25.50 -41.00 -37.08
CA SER A 404 -25.29 -41.84 -35.89
C SER A 404 -24.38 -41.16 -34.85
N GLU A 405 -23.38 -40.40 -35.30
CA GLU A 405 -22.52 -39.58 -34.43
C GLU A 405 -23.32 -38.43 -33.80
N ALA A 406 -24.21 -37.78 -34.56
CA ALA A 406 -25.10 -36.74 -34.05
C ALA A 406 -26.02 -37.27 -32.95
N ARG A 407 -26.57 -38.49 -33.09
CA ARG A 407 -27.33 -39.17 -32.02
C ARG A 407 -26.52 -39.37 -30.76
N LYS A 408 -25.31 -39.93 -30.90
CA LYS A 408 -24.42 -40.17 -29.75
C LYS A 408 -24.03 -38.87 -29.05
N ALA A 409 -23.75 -37.81 -29.83
CA ALA A 409 -23.44 -36.49 -29.29
C ALA A 409 -24.61 -35.94 -28.46
N LEU A 410 -25.85 -36.06 -28.96
CA LEU A 410 -27.05 -35.63 -28.24
C LEU A 410 -27.28 -36.45 -26.96
N GLU A 411 -27.12 -37.79 -27.04
CA GLU A 411 -27.23 -38.68 -25.88
C GLU A 411 -26.14 -38.41 -24.82
N SER A 412 -24.98 -37.91 -25.23
CA SER A 412 -23.89 -37.51 -24.32
C SER A 412 -24.04 -36.08 -23.75
N GLY A 413 -25.07 -35.34 -24.16
CA GLY A 413 -25.32 -33.97 -23.73
C GLY A 413 -24.43 -32.91 -24.40
N ASP A 414 -23.90 -33.20 -25.60
CA ASP A 414 -23.21 -32.21 -26.45
C ASP A 414 -24.14 -31.74 -27.58
N SER A 415 -25.07 -30.85 -27.22
CA SER A 415 -26.09 -30.29 -28.10
C SER A 415 -25.50 -29.50 -29.26
N ALA A 416 -24.35 -28.83 -29.05
CA ALA A 416 -23.71 -28.02 -30.08
C ALA A 416 -23.12 -28.91 -31.19
N LEU A 417 -22.40 -29.96 -30.79
CA LEU A 417 -21.88 -30.95 -31.74
C LEU A 417 -23.01 -31.71 -32.45
N ALA A 418 -24.03 -32.14 -31.70
CA ALA A 418 -25.20 -32.83 -32.25
C ALA A 418 -25.91 -32.00 -33.32
N LYS A 419 -26.21 -30.73 -33.04
CA LYS A 419 -26.83 -29.81 -33.98
C LYS A 419 -25.96 -29.57 -35.21
N GLY A 420 -24.66 -29.33 -35.03
CA GLY A 420 -23.72 -29.10 -36.12
C GLY A 420 -23.64 -30.28 -37.09
N LEU A 421 -23.58 -31.50 -36.57
CA LEU A 421 -23.59 -32.73 -37.36
C LEU A 421 -24.94 -32.93 -38.08
N ALA A 422 -26.06 -32.73 -37.39
CA ALA A 422 -27.40 -32.84 -37.96
C ALA A 422 -27.66 -31.82 -39.10
N ASP A 423 -27.28 -30.55 -38.90
CA ASP A 423 -27.41 -29.50 -39.91
C ASP A 423 -26.49 -29.75 -41.13
N SER A 424 -25.34 -30.42 -40.93
CA SER A 424 -24.49 -30.87 -42.03
C SER A 424 -25.17 -31.99 -42.82
N VAL A 425 -25.76 -32.97 -42.14
CA VAL A 425 -26.51 -34.07 -42.77
C VAL A 425 -27.69 -33.52 -43.58
N LEU A 426 -28.45 -32.57 -43.03
CA LEU A 426 -29.55 -31.90 -43.73
C LEU A 426 -29.09 -31.21 -45.02
N ARG A 427 -27.94 -30.51 -44.99
CA ARG A 427 -27.37 -29.87 -46.17
C ARG A 427 -26.97 -30.89 -47.23
N ASP A 428 -26.32 -31.97 -46.83
CA ASP A 428 -25.90 -33.04 -47.74
C ASP A 428 -27.11 -33.74 -48.40
N VAL A 429 -28.16 -34.02 -47.63
CA VAL A 429 -29.39 -34.65 -48.14
C VAL A 429 -30.14 -33.71 -49.09
N ARG A 430 -30.22 -32.41 -48.78
CA ARG A 430 -30.83 -31.44 -49.71
C ARG A 430 -30.03 -31.30 -51.00
N GLY A 431 -28.70 -31.18 -50.91
CA GLY A 431 -27.83 -31.07 -52.08
C GLY A 431 -27.91 -32.29 -52.99
N THR A 432 -27.96 -33.50 -52.42
CA THR A 432 -28.16 -34.74 -53.18
C THR A 432 -29.56 -34.82 -53.82
N SER A 433 -30.62 -34.40 -53.11
CA SER A 433 -31.99 -34.35 -53.66
C SER A 433 -32.14 -33.34 -54.80
N ASP A 434 -31.57 -32.14 -54.66
CA ASP A 434 -31.59 -31.12 -55.70
C ASP A 434 -30.84 -31.59 -56.96
N ALA A 435 -29.65 -32.19 -56.78
CA ALA A 435 -28.87 -32.80 -57.85
C ALA A 435 -29.65 -33.93 -58.55
N MET A 436 -30.33 -34.79 -57.78
CA MET A 436 -31.20 -35.84 -58.30
C MET A 436 -32.32 -35.26 -59.17
N GLN A 437 -33.05 -34.24 -58.68
CA GLN A 437 -34.14 -33.62 -59.43
C GLN A 437 -33.65 -32.96 -60.73
N GLU A 438 -32.52 -32.27 -60.68
CA GLU A 438 -31.89 -31.64 -61.84
C GLU A 438 -31.51 -32.67 -62.90
N VAL A 439 -30.77 -33.72 -62.51
CA VAL A 439 -30.32 -34.79 -63.40
C VAL A 439 -31.50 -35.55 -63.97
N GLN A 440 -32.47 -35.95 -63.15
CA GLN A 440 -33.66 -36.64 -63.63
C GLN A 440 -34.49 -35.79 -64.59
N ARG A 441 -34.61 -34.48 -64.35
CA ARG A 441 -35.31 -33.57 -65.25
C ARG A 441 -34.60 -33.50 -66.60
N ALA A 442 -33.28 -33.38 -66.60
CA ALA A 442 -32.47 -33.36 -67.81
C ALA A 442 -32.54 -34.69 -68.58
N LEU A 443 -32.45 -35.83 -67.89
CA LEU A 443 -32.58 -37.16 -68.50
C LEU A 443 -33.99 -37.42 -69.07
N ARG A 444 -35.06 -36.88 -68.46
CA ARG A 444 -36.40 -36.90 -69.08
C ARG A 444 -36.46 -36.13 -70.39
N GLN A 445 -35.66 -35.07 -70.51
CA GLN A 445 -35.50 -34.26 -71.72
C GLN A 445 -34.31 -34.72 -72.59
N ARG A 446 -33.81 -35.94 -72.39
CA ARG A 446 -32.66 -36.52 -73.10
C ARG A 446 -32.74 -36.31 -74.61
N LYS A 447 -33.89 -36.56 -75.24
CA LYS A 447 -34.08 -36.35 -76.69
C LYS A 447 -33.88 -34.90 -77.15
N GLN A 448 -34.21 -33.92 -76.31
CA GLN A 448 -34.00 -32.50 -76.62
C GLN A 448 -32.52 -32.12 -76.50
N ILE A 449 -31.80 -32.73 -75.56
CA ILE A 449 -30.35 -32.57 -75.42
C ILE A 449 -29.64 -33.22 -76.62
N GLU A 450 -30.03 -34.46 -76.97
CA GLU A 450 -29.50 -35.20 -78.13
C GLU A 450 -29.75 -34.48 -79.46
N ALA A 451 -30.88 -33.78 -79.60
CA ALA A 451 -31.21 -33.03 -80.81
C ALA A 451 -30.26 -31.83 -81.06
N ARG A 452 -29.56 -31.37 -80.03
CA ARG A 452 -28.61 -30.26 -80.10
C ARG A 452 -27.19 -30.74 -80.46
N PHE A 453 -26.96 -32.06 -80.54
CA PHE A 453 -25.63 -32.60 -80.79
C PHE A 453 -25.17 -32.34 -82.22
N PRO A 454 -23.92 -31.91 -82.43
CA PRO A 454 -23.35 -31.76 -83.76
C PRO A 454 -23.24 -33.12 -84.46
N SER A 455 -23.63 -33.19 -85.73
CA SER A 455 -23.66 -34.43 -86.51
C SER A 455 -22.29 -35.09 -86.69
N GLY A 456 -21.21 -34.31 -86.74
CA GLY A 456 -19.84 -34.79 -86.95
C GLY A 456 -19.18 -35.42 -85.72
N SER A 457 -19.61 -35.07 -84.49
CA SER A 457 -19.05 -35.60 -83.23
C SER A 457 -20.09 -36.22 -82.31
N LYS A 458 -21.25 -36.61 -82.85
CA LYS A 458 -22.39 -37.13 -82.10
C LYS A 458 -22.02 -38.26 -81.10
N ALA A 459 -21.15 -39.19 -81.49
CA ALA A 459 -20.73 -40.30 -80.64
C ALA A 459 -20.01 -39.86 -79.35
N GLU A 460 -19.27 -38.75 -79.38
CA GLU A 460 -18.59 -38.22 -78.19
C GLU A 460 -19.60 -37.60 -77.20
N TRP A 461 -20.57 -36.85 -77.72
CA TRP A 461 -21.64 -36.25 -76.92
C TRP A 461 -22.59 -37.30 -76.34
N ASP A 462 -22.90 -38.35 -77.11
CA ASP A 462 -23.67 -39.51 -76.65
C ASP A 462 -22.93 -40.22 -75.50
N ALA A 463 -21.61 -40.41 -75.59
CA ALA A 463 -20.82 -41.04 -74.52
C ALA A 463 -20.83 -40.23 -73.22
N ARG A 464 -20.73 -38.89 -73.30
CA ARG A 464 -20.81 -38.01 -72.13
C ARG A 464 -22.21 -37.99 -71.51
N LEU A 465 -23.26 -38.02 -72.32
CA LEU A 465 -24.64 -38.14 -71.82
C LEU A 465 -24.90 -39.51 -71.19
N GLU A 466 -24.29 -40.57 -71.72
CA GLU A 466 -24.34 -41.90 -71.13
C GLU A 466 -23.55 -41.98 -69.81
N GLU A 467 -22.46 -41.22 -69.67
CA GLU A 467 -21.76 -41.07 -68.40
C GLU A 467 -22.67 -40.48 -67.31
N VAL A 468 -23.42 -39.41 -67.64
CA VAL A 468 -24.43 -38.81 -66.75
C VAL A 468 -25.49 -39.85 -66.35
N ALA A 469 -25.99 -40.63 -67.30
CA ALA A 469 -26.96 -41.69 -67.03
C ALA A 469 -26.37 -42.79 -66.13
N SER A 470 -25.13 -43.21 -66.38
CA SER A 470 -24.46 -44.26 -65.60
C SER A 470 -24.20 -43.85 -64.15
N LYS A 471 -23.86 -42.58 -63.91
CA LYS A 471 -23.69 -42.01 -62.56
C LYS A 471 -25.03 -41.90 -61.83
N ALA A 472 -26.09 -41.51 -62.54
CA ALA A 472 -27.45 -41.51 -62.01
C ALA A 472 -27.92 -42.93 -61.64
N ASP A 473 -27.67 -43.92 -62.50
CA ASP A 473 -28.01 -45.33 -62.24
C ASP A 473 -27.22 -45.92 -61.06
N ALA A 474 -25.99 -45.43 -60.85
CA ALA A 474 -25.17 -45.75 -59.68
C ALA A 474 -25.55 -44.98 -58.40
N SER A 475 -26.61 -44.15 -58.45
CA SER A 475 -27.06 -43.27 -57.35
C SER A 475 -26.03 -42.22 -56.91
N ASP A 476 -25.03 -41.91 -57.75
CA ASP A 476 -24.11 -40.78 -57.56
C ASP A 476 -24.70 -39.51 -58.19
N TRP A 477 -25.75 -38.98 -57.54
CA TRP A 477 -26.50 -37.83 -58.06
C TRP A 477 -25.66 -36.55 -58.14
N THR A 478 -24.76 -36.34 -57.19
CA THR A 478 -23.83 -35.20 -57.18
C THR A 478 -22.85 -35.28 -58.35
N GLY A 479 -22.22 -36.43 -58.58
CA GLY A 479 -21.32 -36.62 -59.72
C GLY A 479 -22.05 -36.58 -61.06
N ALA A 480 -23.31 -37.03 -61.12
CA ALA A 480 -24.15 -36.94 -62.31
C ALA A 480 -24.53 -35.50 -62.65
N ALA A 481 -24.84 -34.66 -61.65
CA ALA A 481 -25.17 -33.25 -61.85
C ALA A 481 -23.95 -32.45 -62.33
N GLU A 482 -22.76 -32.71 -61.79
CA GLU A 482 -21.51 -32.12 -62.27
C GLU A 482 -21.25 -32.48 -63.74
N ALA A 483 -21.32 -33.77 -64.09
CA ALA A 483 -21.13 -34.25 -65.46
C ALA A 483 -22.17 -33.65 -66.45
N LEU A 484 -23.41 -33.48 -66.00
CA LEU A 484 -24.47 -32.83 -66.77
C LEU A 484 -24.20 -31.33 -66.97
N GLY A 485 -23.74 -30.65 -65.93
CA GLY A 485 -23.33 -29.25 -65.99
C GLY A 485 -22.19 -29.04 -67.00
N GLU A 486 -21.17 -29.90 -66.96
CA GLU A 486 -20.06 -29.87 -67.92
C GLU A 486 -20.52 -30.15 -69.36
N LEU A 487 -21.40 -31.14 -69.55
CA LEU A 487 -21.99 -31.46 -70.85
C LEU A 487 -22.75 -30.27 -71.44
N THR A 488 -23.64 -29.65 -70.65
CA THR A 488 -24.48 -28.54 -71.11
C THR A 488 -23.68 -27.28 -71.37
N ALA A 489 -22.71 -26.95 -70.52
CA ALA A 489 -21.81 -25.81 -70.73
C ALA A 489 -20.94 -26.00 -71.98
N SER A 490 -20.40 -27.21 -72.18
CA SER A 490 -19.63 -27.54 -73.39
C SER A 490 -20.49 -27.45 -74.65
N LEU A 491 -21.73 -27.91 -74.60
CA LEU A 491 -22.68 -27.85 -75.71
C LEU A 491 -23.03 -26.40 -76.07
N GLN A 492 -23.31 -25.56 -75.06
CA GLN A 492 -23.55 -24.12 -75.28
C GLN A 492 -22.34 -23.44 -75.92
N ALA A 493 -21.13 -23.72 -75.43
CA ALA A 493 -19.90 -23.18 -76.03
C ALA A 493 -19.72 -23.63 -77.49
N HIS A 494 -20.11 -24.86 -77.81
CA HIS A 494 -20.11 -25.36 -79.19
C HIS A 494 -21.14 -24.63 -80.07
N GLU A 495 -22.37 -24.42 -79.58
CA GLU A 495 -23.42 -23.68 -80.30
C GLU A 495 -23.04 -22.24 -80.60
N VAL A 496 -22.41 -21.55 -79.65
CA VAL A 496 -21.90 -20.18 -79.85
C VAL A 496 -20.88 -20.16 -80.99
N LYS A 497 -19.87 -21.03 -80.95
CA LYS A 497 -18.86 -21.14 -82.01
C LYS A 497 -19.49 -21.50 -83.37
N LEU A 498 -20.50 -22.36 -83.38
CA LEU A 498 -21.21 -22.74 -84.60
C LEU A 498 -22.00 -21.54 -85.16
N SER A 499 -22.61 -20.73 -84.30
CA SER A 499 -23.29 -19.50 -84.72
C SER A 499 -22.31 -18.48 -85.33
N GLU A 500 -21.14 -18.27 -84.70
CA GLU A 500 -20.08 -17.40 -85.24
C GLU A 500 -19.57 -17.90 -86.60
N ALA A 501 -19.30 -19.21 -86.72
CA ALA A 501 -18.89 -19.83 -87.97
C ALA A 501 -19.98 -19.69 -89.07
N SER A 502 -21.26 -19.76 -88.69
CA SER A 502 -22.38 -19.58 -89.62
C SER A 502 -22.49 -18.14 -90.14
N GLU A 503 -22.22 -17.14 -89.30
CA GLU A 503 -22.19 -15.74 -89.71
C GLU A 503 -21.05 -15.47 -90.69
N LEU A 504 -19.85 -16.01 -90.40
CA LEU A 504 -18.69 -15.94 -91.29
C LEU A 504 -18.96 -16.65 -92.62
N MET A 505 -19.58 -17.82 -92.60
CA MET A 505 -19.96 -18.55 -93.81
C MET A 505 -20.96 -17.75 -94.65
N ARG A 506 -21.96 -17.13 -94.03
CA ARG A 506 -22.91 -16.26 -94.74
C ARG A 506 -22.21 -15.07 -95.40
N PHE A 507 -21.24 -14.47 -94.72
CA PHE A 507 -20.44 -13.38 -95.28
C PHE A 507 -19.63 -13.86 -96.51
N VAL A 508 -18.91 -14.97 -96.38
CA VAL A 508 -18.11 -15.55 -97.48
C VAL A 508 -18.98 -15.97 -98.67
N ASP A 509 -20.17 -16.53 -98.43
CA ASP A 509 -21.10 -16.94 -99.48
C ASP A 509 -21.66 -15.72 -100.26
N GLU A 510 -22.00 -14.63 -99.58
CA GLU A 510 -22.45 -13.39 -100.23
C GLU A 510 -21.33 -12.69 -101.01
N GLU A 511 -20.11 -12.65 -100.46
CA GLU A 511 -18.92 -12.19 -101.18
C GLU A 511 -18.67 -13.03 -102.43
N TRP A 512 -18.74 -14.37 -102.31
CA TRP A 512 -18.58 -15.26 -103.45
C TRP A 512 -19.66 -15.06 -104.51
N LYS A 513 -20.94 -14.97 -104.14
CA LYS A 513 -22.04 -14.68 -105.06
C LYS A 513 -21.81 -13.37 -105.82
N THR A 514 -21.33 -12.34 -105.12
CA THR A 514 -21.05 -11.03 -105.71
C THR A 514 -19.87 -11.10 -106.68
N LEU A 515 -18.77 -11.71 -106.28
CA LEU A 515 -17.57 -11.88 -107.10
C LEU A 515 -17.86 -12.75 -108.32
N ARG A 516 -18.57 -13.87 -108.14
CA ARG A 516 -18.95 -14.81 -109.22
C ARG A 516 -19.68 -14.13 -110.36
N ARG A 517 -20.56 -13.16 -110.07
CA ARG A 517 -21.28 -12.36 -111.08
C ARG A 517 -20.36 -11.43 -111.88
N ARG A 518 -19.24 -11.00 -111.31
CA ARG A 518 -18.25 -10.11 -111.96
C ARG A 518 -17.20 -10.86 -112.78
N LEU A 519 -17.00 -12.16 -112.53
CA LEU A 519 -16.02 -13.00 -113.22
C LEU A 519 -16.35 -13.23 -114.71
N ASP A 520 -17.64 -13.38 -115.05
CA ASP A 520 -18.05 -13.65 -116.44
C ASP A 520 -17.75 -12.46 -117.39
N PRO A 521 -18.09 -11.18 -117.04
CA PRO A 521 -17.70 -10.01 -117.83
C PRO A 521 -16.18 -9.79 -117.96
N SER A 522 -15.39 -10.24 -116.99
CA SER A 522 -13.92 -10.09 -116.95
C SER A 522 -13.18 -11.26 -117.62
N GLY A 523 -13.92 -12.18 -118.27
CA GLY A 523 -13.35 -13.25 -119.09
C GLY A 523 -12.90 -14.49 -118.32
N ILE A 524 -13.19 -14.59 -117.02
CA ILE A 524 -12.81 -15.73 -116.16
C ILE A 524 -13.97 -16.75 -116.11
N GLY A 525 -13.96 -17.70 -117.04
CA GLY A 525 -15.02 -18.71 -117.19
C GLY A 525 -15.02 -19.83 -116.14
N PRO A 526 -16.02 -20.73 -116.17
CA PRO A 526 -16.20 -21.83 -115.20
C PRO A 526 -15.03 -22.82 -115.11
N GLY A 527 -14.18 -22.90 -116.14
CA GLY A 527 -13.00 -23.78 -116.17
C GLY A 527 -11.73 -23.18 -115.58
N ASP A 528 -11.73 -21.94 -115.09
CA ASP A 528 -10.55 -21.33 -114.45
C ASP A 528 -10.23 -22.03 -113.13
N ALA A 529 -8.96 -22.40 -112.94
CA ALA A 529 -8.51 -23.12 -111.75
C ALA A 529 -8.74 -22.33 -110.45
N GLY A 530 -8.64 -21.00 -110.48
CA GLY A 530 -8.92 -20.14 -109.33
C GLY A 530 -10.41 -20.11 -108.99
N ARG A 531 -11.28 -19.99 -110.00
CA ARG A 531 -12.75 -20.01 -109.83
C ARG A 531 -13.23 -21.33 -109.24
N MET A 532 -12.73 -22.46 -109.76
CA MET A 532 -13.05 -23.79 -109.24
C MET A 532 -12.53 -23.99 -107.80
N ALA A 533 -11.34 -23.46 -107.47
CA ALA A 533 -10.80 -23.53 -106.12
C ALA A 533 -11.63 -22.73 -105.11
N ALA A 534 -12.09 -21.52 -105.47
CA ALA A 534 -12.99 -20.74 -104.64
C ALA A 534 -14.36 -21.42 -104.47
N GLU A 535 -14.97 -21.91 -105.56
CA GLU A 535 -16.24 -22.63 -105.48
C GLU A 535 -16.13 -23.87 -104.59
N LYS A 536 -15.05 -24.65 -104.76
CA LYS A 536 -14.75 -25.81 -103.94
C LYS A 536 -14.58 -25.44 -102.46
N ALA A 537 -13.77 -24.44 -102.14
CA ALA A 537 -13.51 -24.03 -100.76
C ALA A 537 -14.76 -23.49 -100.05
N VAL A 538 -15.61 -22.73 -100.75
CA VAL A 538 -16.91 -22.28 -100.21
C VAL A 538 -17.84 -23.46 -99.98
N THR A 539 -17.92 -24.43 -100.90
CA THR A 539 -18.75 -25.64 -100.69
C THR A 539 -18.22 -26.55 -99.58
N GLU A 540 -16.90 -26.65 -99.43
CA GLU A 540 -16.27 -27.40 -98.33
C GLU A 540 -16.54 -26.72 -96.99
N ALA A 541 -16.49 -25.39 -96.93
CA ALA A 541 -16.84 -24.62 -95.73
C ALA A 541 -18.33 -24.78 -95.35
N ALA A 542 -19.23 -24.76 -96.34
CA ALA A 542 -20.66 -25.00 -96.14
C ALA A 542 -20.93 -26.42 -95.60
N SER A 543 -20.32 -27.43 -96.22
CA SER A 543 -20.47 -28.83 -95.82
C SER A 543 -19.90 -29.10 -94.42
N ALA A 544 -18.75 -28.51 -94.08
CA ALA A 544 -18.17 -28.61 -92.75
C ALA A 544 -19.04 -27.91 -91.69
N LEU A 545 -19.65 -26.77 -92.02
CA LEU A 545 -20.59 -26.08 -91.14
C LEU A 545 -21.86 -26.92 -90.91
N GLU A 546 -22.43 -27.51 -91.96
CA GLU A 546 -23.60 -28.41 -91.86
C GLU A 546 -23.31 -29.64 -91.01
N GLN A 547 -22.09 -30.17 -91.09
CA GLN A 547 -21.65 -31.30 -90.26
C GLN A 547 -21.36 -30.89 -88.81
N GLY A 548 -21.27 -29.58 -88.51
CA GLY A 548 -20.91 -29.06 -87.21
C GLY A 548 -19.42 -29.16 -86.89
N ASP A 549 -18.55 -29.41 -87.90
CA ASP A 549 -17.10 -29.41 -87.71
C ASP A 549 -16.55 -27.99 -87.87
N ILE A 550 -16.50 -27.29 -86.74
CA ILE A 550 -16.10 -25.88 -86.67
C ILE A 550 -14.63 -25.69 -87.08
N GLN A 551 -13.75 -26.66 -86.78
CA GLN A 551 -12.32 -26.56 -87.11
C GLN A 551 -12.10 -26.69 -88.61
N LEU A 552 -12.73 -27.69 -89.24
CA LEU A 552 -12.70 -27.82 -90.70
C LEU A 552 -13.41 -26.66 -91.38
N CYS A 553 -14.52 -26.16 -90.81
CA CYS A 553 -15.23 -25.00 -91.33
C CYS A 553 -14.35 -23.74 -91.34
N HIS A 554 -13.71 -23.39 -90.23
CA HIS A 554 -12.81 -22.23 -90.19
C HIS A 554 -11.63 -22.37 -91.17
N LYS A 555 -11.05 -23.57 -91.28
CA LYS A 555 -9.95 -23.81 -92.23
C LYS A 555 -10.40 -23.63 -93.68
N ALA A 556 -11.58 -24.15 -94.03
CA ALA A 556 -12.17 -24.01 -95.35
C ALA A 556 -12.62 -22.56 -95.64
N LEU A 557 -13.14 -21.83 -94.64
CA LEU A 557 -13.46 -20.40 -94.73
C LEU A 557 -12.22 -19.54 -94.98
N GLY A 558 -11.09 -19.85 -94.30
CA GLY A 558 -9.81 -19.20 -94.56
C GLY A 558 -9.33 -19.43 -95.99
N ALA A 559 -9.36 -20.68 -96.46
CA ALA A 559 -9.02 -21.03 -97.84
C ALA A 559 -9.96 -20.39 -98.87
N ALA A 560 -11.25 -20.27 -98.55
CA ALA A 560 -12.23 -19.57 -99.38
C ALA A 560 -11.90 -18.08 -99.46
N GLY A 561 -11.62 -17.42 -98.32
CA GLY A 561 -11.21 -16.01 -98.29
C GLY A 561 -9.96 -15.73 -99.14
N GLU A 562 -8.91 -16.54 -99.01
CA GLU A 562 -7.70 -16.42 -99.83
C GLU A 562 -7.97 -16.60 -101.32
N ALA A 563 -8.78 -17.61 -101.68
CA ALA A 563 -9.15 -17.88 -103.07
C ALA A 563 -10.01 -16.75 -103.67
N LEU A 564 -10.95 -16.20 -102.88
CA LEU A 564 -11.78 -15.05 -103.27
C LEU A 564 -10.92 -13.80 -103.47
N GLU A 565 -9.97 -13.51 -102.57
CA GLU A 565 -9.09 -12.35 -102.71
C GLU A 565 -8.17 -12.49 -103.93
N ALA A 566 -7.59 -13.68 -104.15
CA ALA A 566 -6.75 -13.96 -105.30
C ALA A 566 -7.51 -13.80 -106.63
N LEU A 567 -8.79 -14.19 -106.67
CA LEU A 567 -9.67 -13.96 -107.82
C LEU A 567 -10.02 -12.49 -107.99
N ASN A 568 -10.33 -11.79 -106.91
CA ASN A 568 -10.68 -10.37 -106.93
C ASN A 568 -9.52 -9.48 -107.40
N ARG A 569 -8.25 -9.89 -107.20
CA ARG A 569 -7.08 -9.22 -107.77
C ARG A 569 -6.90 -9.44 -109.27
N ARG A 570 -7.56 -10.46 -109.84
CA ARG A 570 -7.48 -10.82 -111.28
C ARG A 570 -8.63 -10.23 -112.09
N THR A 571 -9.72 -9.85 -111.44
CA THR A 571 -10.87 -9.13 -112.00
C THR A 571 -10.68 -7.63 -111.88
#